data_AF-A0A2C9KXV8-F1
#
_entry.id   AF-A0A2C9KXV8-F1
#
_cell.length_a   1.000
_cell.length_b   1.000
_cell.length_c   1.000
_cell.angle_alpha   90.00
_cell.angle_beta   90.00
_cell.angle_gamma   90.00
#
_symmetry.space_group_name_H-M   'P 1'
#
loop_
_entity.id
_entity.type
_entity.pdbx_description
1 polymer ?
#
loop_
_entity_poly.entity_id
_entity_poly.type
_entity_poly.pdbx_seq_one_letter_code
_entity_poly.pdbx_strand_id
1 'polypeptide(L)'
;MFKKLPPFTKPLITSLWKEPFHRRSNEQDESIYSFVRRRLGPEFADIAIDALCRGIFAGDCRKLSVQACFPPLYEMEKKYGSLIAGAVFGFKGK
;
A
#
# COMPACT_ATOMS: atom_id res chain seq x y z
N MET A 1 19.38 12.45 5.44
CA MET A 1 19.98 11.37 6.26
C MET A 1 18.90 10.31 6.49
N PHE A 2 18.90 9.23 5.71
CA PHE A 2 17.88 8.17 5.78
C PHE A 2 18.04 7.36 7.07
N LYS A 3 17.48 7.87 8.17
CA LYS A 3 17.52 7.21 9.48
C LYS A 3 16.41 6.17 9.56
N LYS A 4 16.73 5.02 10.16
CA LYS A 4 15.74 4.01 10.56
C LYS A 4 14.89 4.62 11.68
N LEU A 5 13.59 4.54 11.54
CA LEU A 5 12.66 4.82 12.64
C LEU A 5 12.34 3.47 13.28
N PRO A 6 12.70 3.19 14.55
CA PRO A 6 12.15 2.02 15.24
C PRO A 6 10.63 2.21 15.27
N PRO A 7 9.77 1.25 14.85
CA PRO A 7 9.94 -0.21 14.67
C PRO A 7 10.34 -0.74 13.26
N PHE A 8 10.73 0.10 12.31
CA PHE A 8 11.07 -0.29 10.94
C PHE A 8 12.55 -0.67 10.77
N THR A 9 12.82 -1.84 10.21
CA THR A 9 14.18 -2.37 9.98
C THR A 9 14.87 -1.69 8.79
N LYS A 10 14.09 -1.19 7.84
CA LYS A 10 14.53 -0.48 6.62
C LYS A 10 13.98 0.94 6.59
N PRO A 11 14.65 1.89 5.93
CA PRO A 11 14.10 3.23 5.74
C PRO A 11 12.79 3.12 4.95
N LEU A 12 11.71 3.73 5.45
CA LEU A 12 10.36 3.70 4.84
C LEU A 12 10.37 4.04 3.34
N ILE A 13 11.26 4.96 2.96
CA ILE A 13 11.47 5.43 1.59
C ILE A 13 11.97 4.32 0.65
N THR A 14 12.69 3.32 1.16
CA THR A 14 13.18 2.21 0.32
C THR A 14 12.06 1.31 -0.18
N SER A 15 11.00 1.12 0.62
CA SER A 15 9.79 0.40 0.20
C SER A 15 9.04 1.14 -0.88
N LEU A 16 8.92 2.47 -0.75
CA LEU A 16 8.33 3.33 -1.78
C LEU A 16 9.13 3.24 -3.09
N TRP A 17 10.46 3.30 -3.04
CA TRP A 17 11.30 3.19 -4.24
C TRP A 17 11.21 1.84 -4.97
N LYS A 18 10.82 0.75 -4.29
CA LYS A 18 10.67 -0.59 -4.89
C LYS A 18 9.23 -0.93 -5.31
N GLU A 19 8.27 -0.10 -4.92
CA GLU A 19 6.86 -0.20 -5.29
C GLU A 19 6.61 -0.27 -6.81
N PRO A 20 7.25 0.58 -7.67
CA PRO A 20 7.00 0.54 -9.11
C PRO A 20 7.46 -0.75 -9.80
N PHE A 21 8.21 -1.60 -9.11
CA PHE A 21 8.76 -2.84 -9.65
C PHE A 21 7.89 -4.09 -9.39
N HIS A 22 6.79 -3.96 -8.64
CA HIS A 22 5.93 -5.11 -8.31
C HIS A 22 4.72 -5.22 -9.27
N ARG A 23 4.51 -6.43 -9.81
CA ARG A 23 3.45 -6.75 -10.80
C ARG A 23 2.05 -6.56 -10.20
N ARG A 24 1.10 -6.16 -11.05
CA ARG A 24 -0.34 -6.05 -10.74
C ARG A 24 -0.88 -7.38 -10.18
N SER A 25 -1.75 -7.29 -9.19
CA SER A 25 -2.57 -8.43 -8.76
C SER A 25 -3.64 -8.70 -9.82
N ASN A 26 -3.97 -9.98 -10.03
CA ASN A 26 -5.13 -10.40 -10.84
C ASN A 26 -6.31 -10.82 -9.95
N GLU A 27 -6.20 -10.64 -8.62
CA GLU A 27 -7.29 -10.86 -7.69
C GLU A 27 -8.23 -9.66 -7.68
N GLN A 28 -9.52 -9.95 -7.83
CA GLN A 28 -10.57 -8.94 -7.82
C GLN A 28 -10.86 -8.44 -6.40
N ASP A 29 -10.64 -9.28 -5.38
CA ASP A 29 -10.87 -8.94 -3.96
C ASP A 29 -9.65 -9.38 -3.12
N GLU A 30 -8.65 -8.51 -3.06
CA GLU A 30 -7.42 -8.70 -2.28
C GLU A 30 -7.55 -7.98 -0.91
N SER A 31 -7.03 -8.60 0.17
CA SER A 31 -6.98 -7.94 1.48
C SER A 31 -6.00 -6.75 1.46
N ILE A 32 -6.26 -5.74 2.30
CA ILE A 32 -5.35 -4.58 2.44
C ILE A 32 -3.96 -5.06 2.84
N TYR A 33 -3.86 -6.06 3.73
CA TYR A 33 -2.59 -6.64 4.13
C TYR A 33 -1.83 -7.25 2.94
N SER A 34 -2.46 -8.12 2.16
CA SER A 34 -1.83 -8.78 1.00
C SER A 34 -1.35 -7.75 -0.03
N PHE A 35 -2.22 -6.78 -0.33
CA PHE A 35 -1.94 -5.71 -1.28
C PHE A 35 -0.70 -4.91 -0.89
N VAL A 36 -0.66 -4.46 0.37
CA VAL A 36 0.45 -3.62 0.85
C VAL A 36 1.71 -4.44 1.11
N ARG A 37 1.58 -5.67 1.59
CA ARG A 37 2.72 -6.59 1.75
C ARG A 37 3.43 -6.86 0.44
N ARG A 38 2.67 -7.02 -0.66
CA ARG A 38 3.22 -7.23 -2.01
C ARG A 38 3.92 -6.00 -2.56
N ARG A 39 3.41 -4.80 -2.26
CA ARG A 39 3.93 -3.53 -2.83
C ARG A 39 5.01 -2.84 -2.00
N LEU A 40 4.80 -2.76 -0.70
CA LEU A 40 5.65 -2.02 0.25
C LEU A 40 6.39 -2.93 1.23
N GLY A 41 6.07 -4.22 1.24
CA GLY A 41 6.71 -5.23 2.08
C GLY A 41 5.96 -5.53 3.38
N PRO A 42 6.29 -6.66 4.04
CA PRO A 42 5.60 -7.15 5.22
C PRO A 42 5.68 -6.19 6.41
N GLU A 43 6.84 -5.57 6.66
CA GLU A 43 7.00 -4.62 7.77
C GLU A 43 6.04 -3.41 7.67
N PHE A 44 5.82 -2.90 6.46
CA PHE A 44 4.89 -1.79 6.26
C PHE A 44 3.43 -2.22 6.47
N ALA A 45 3.09 -3.44 6.03
CA ALA A 45 1.78 -4.02 6.24
C ALA A 45 1.49 -4.28 7.74
N ASP A 46 2.44 -4.88 8.47
CA ASP A 46 2.28 -5.24 9.88
C ASP A 46 2.32 -4.03 10.82
N ILE A 47 3.03 -2.95 10.46
CA ILE A 47 3.17 -1.78 11.35
C ILE A 47 2.21 -0.67 10.92
N ALA A 48 2.36 -0.15 9.70
CA ALA A 48 1.66 1.07 9.28
C ALA A 48 0.20 0.76 8.93
N ILE A 49 -0.04 -0.26 8.11
CA ILE A 49 -1.39 -0.61 7.65
C ILE A 49 -2.22 -1.21 8.77
N ASP A 50 -1.64 -2.08 9.59
CA ASP A 50 -2.33 -2.68 10.73
C ASP A 50 -2.79 -1.59 11.72
N ALA A 51 -1.93 -0.61 12.04
CA ALA A 51 -2.30 0.54 12.87
C ALA A 51 -3.39 1.40 12.21
N LEU A 52 -3.28 1.64 10.90
CA LEU A 52 -4.26 2.44 10.15
C LEU A 52 -5.62 1.74 10.06
N CYS A 53 -5.66 0.43 9.85
CA CYS A 53 -6.91 -0.34 9.81
C CYS A 53 -7.59 -0.37 11.17
N ARG A 54 -6.82 -0.51 12.25
CA ARG A 54 -7.37 -0.40 13.61
C ARG A 54 -7.85 1.01 13.94
N GLY A 55 -7.15 2.04 13.47
CA GLY A 55 -7.52 3.44 13.73
C GLY A 55 -8.75 3.91 12.95
N ILE A 56 -8.85 3.56 11.66
CA ILE A 56 -9.93 4.05 10.78
C ILE A 56 -11.13 3.11 10.79
N PHE A 57 -10.89 1.80 10.71
CA PHE A 57 -11.93 0.78 10.52
C PHE A 57 -12.17 -0.08 11.77
N ALA A 58 -11.42 0.11 12.85
CA ALA A 58 -11.47 -0.74 14.05
C ALA A 58 -11.39 -2.25 13.73
N GLY A 59 -10.69 -2.61 12.65
CA GLY A 59 -10.71 -3.94 12.06
C GLY A 59 -9.34 -4.49 11.70
N ASP A 60 -9.31 -5.78 11.36
CA ASP A 60 -8.08 -6.49 10.97
C ASP A 60 -7.78 -6.27 9.48
N CYS A 61 -6.61 -5.71 9.18
CA CYS A 61 -6.13 -5.44 7.83
C CYS A 61 -6.06 -6.69 6.93
N ARG A 62 -5.99 -7.89 7.53
CA ARG A 62 -5.97 -9.18 6.80
C ARG A 62 -7.33 -9.63 6.30
N LYS A 63 -8.41 -9.10 6.88
CA LYS A 63 -9.79 -9.45 6.52
C LYS A 63 -10.49 -8.35 5.73
N LEU A 64 -10.02 -7.12 5.85
CA LEU A 64 -10.57 -5.98 5.14
C LEU A 64 -10.13 -6.00 3.68
N SER A 65 -11.09 -5.79 2.78
CA SER A 65 -10.85 -5.68 1.33
C SER A 65 -10.25 -4.32 1.00
N VAL A 66 -9.20 -4.31 0.17
CA VAL A 66 -8.62 -3.05 -0.33
C VAL A 66 -9.57 -2.31 -1.25
N GLN A 67 -10.40 -3.04 -2.01
CA GLN A 67 -11.37 -2.45 -2.92
C GLN A 67 -12.47 -1.71 -2.16
N ALA A 68 -12.93 -2.29 -1.03
CA ALA A 68 -13.97 -1.69 -0.20
C ALA A 68 -13.45 -0.51 0.64
N CYS A 69 -12.28 -0.66 1.26
CA CYS A 69 -11.73 0.34 2.18
C CYS A 69 -10.96 1.46 1.46
N PHE A 70 -10.31 1.16 0.33
CA PHE A 70 -9.51 2.10 -0.44
C PHE A 70 -9.78 2.02 -1.97
N PRO A 71 -11.03 2.25 -2.42
CA PRO A 71 -11.39 2.15 -3.84
C PRO A 71 -10.51 3.00 -4.79
N PRO A 72 -10.19 4.27 -4.47
CA PRO A 72 -9.32 5.09 -5.34
C PRO A 72 -7.92 4.49 -5.49
N LEU A 73 -7.37 3.90 -4.42
CA LEU A 73 -6.04 3.30 -4.44
C LEU A 73 -6.01 2.06 -5.34
N TYR A 74 -7.05 1.24 -5.25
CA TYR A 74 -7.24 0.05 -6.09
C TYR A 74 -7.37 0.43 -7.58
N GLU A 75 -8.20 1.41 -7.91
CA GLU A 75 -8.38 1.88 -9.29
C GLU A 75 -7.09 2.48 -9.87
N MET A 76 -6.32 3.23 -9.06
CA MET A 76 -5.02 3.75 -9.46
C MET A 76 -4.01 2.64 -9.73
N GLU A 77 -3.98 1.60 -8.89
CA GLU A 77 -3.15 0.41 -9.11
C GLU A 77 -3.52 -0.28 -10.44
N LYS A 78 -4.81 -0.47 -10.67
CA LYS A 78 -5.34 -1.13 -11.88
C LYS A 78 -5.05 -0.34 -13.15
N LYS A 79 -5.21 0.99 -13.09
CA LYS A 79 -5.00 1.89 -14.23
C LYS A 79 -3.52 2.09 -14.55
N TYR A 80 -2.70 2.42 -13.54
CA TYR A 80 -1.30 2.82 -13.75
C TYR A 80 -0.28 1.72 -13.46
N GLY A 81 -0.66 0.62 -12.80
CA GLY A 81 0.24 -0.48 -12.44
C GLY A 81 1.18 -0.22 -11.25
N SER A 82 1.36 1.05 -10.89
CA SER A 82 2.11 1.51 -9.74
C SER A 82 1.32 2.59 -9.01
N LEU A 83 1.33 2.54 -7.68
CA LEU A 83 0.73 3.55 -6.81
C LEU A 83 1.49 4.87 -6.89
N ILE A 84 2.82 4.83 -7.00
CA ILE A 84 3.62 6.04 -7.17
C ILE A 84 3.40 6.67 -8.54
N ALA A 85 3.36 5.86 -9.61
CA ALA A 85 3.00 6.36 -10.93
C ALA A 85 1.58 6.95 -10.90
N GLY A 86 0.62 6.27 -10.27
CA GLY A 86 -0.71 6.81 -10.04
C GLY A 86 -0.69 8.13 -9.27
N ALA A 87 0.07 8.25 -8.20
CA ALA A 87 0.15 9.47 -7.41
C ALA A 87 0.76 10.64 -8.20
N VAL A 88 1.80 10.38 -9.00
CA VAL A 88 2.49 11.41 -9.80
C VAL A 88 1.69 11.79 -11.05
N PHE A 89 1.17 10.81 -11.80
CA PHE A 89 0.42 11.05 -13.04
C PHE A 89 -1.07 11.37 -12.79
N GLY A 90 -1.66 10.85 -11.72
CA GLY A 90 -3.03 11.12 -11.31
C GLY A 90 -3.24 12.50 -10.69
N PHE A 91 -2.20 13.09 -10.09
CA PHE A 91 -2.23 14.51 -9.67
C PHE A 91 -2.28 15.47 -10.87
N LYS A 92 -1.85 15.04 -12.06
CA LYS A 92 -1.84 15.83 -13.30
C LYS A 92 -3.16 15.75 -14.08
N GLY A 93 -4.27 15.67 -13.36
CA GLY A 93 -5.62 15.52 -13.88
C GLY A 93 -6.65 16.21 -13.00
N LYS A 94 -6.43 17.50 -12.73
CA LYS A 94 -7.48 18.48 -12.42
C LYS A 94 -7.14 19.79 -13.10
#